data_AF-A0A1C6KP46-F1
#
_entry.id   AF-A0A1C6KP46-F1
#
_cell.length_a   1.000
_cell.length_b   1.000
_cell.length_c   1.000
_cell.angle_alpha   90.00
_cell.angle_beta   90.00
_cell.angle_gamma   90.00
#
_symmetry.space_group_name_H-M   'P 1'
#
loop_
_entity.id
_entity.type
_entity.pdbx_description
1 polymer ?
#
loop_
_entity_poly.entity_id
_entity_poly.type
_entity_poly.pdbx_seq_one_letter_code
_entity_poly.pdbx_strand_id
1 'polypeptide(L)'
;MEKNEELLERLVNEIAAQNKFIALLIAKNNVSTFDKSDTEILEEMKSETESIIKWSYFSSKESFPLNSPEKSVITFDEKLFS
;
A
#
# COMPACT_ATOMS: atom_id res chain seq x y z
N MET A 1 -11.55 24.02 24.22
CA MET A 1 -12.08 23.24 23.10
C MET A 1 -13.44 22.74 23.54
N GLU A 2 -14.48 22.94 22.74
CA GLU A 2 -15.80 22.40 23.09
C GLU A 2 -15.75 20.86 23.09
N LYS A 3 -16.56 20.21 23.93
CA LYS A 3 -16.64 18.73 24.01
C LYS A 3 -16.86 18.07 22.65
N ASN A 4 -17.56 18.74 21.73
CA ASN A 4 -17.79 18.26 20.38
C ASN A 4 -16.52 18.32 19.52
N GLU A 5 -15.69 19.35 19.67
CA GLU A 5 -14.43 19.51 18.95
C GLU A 5 -13.43 18.41 19.38
N GLU A 6 -13.36 18.09 20.67
CA GLU A 6 -12.53 16.99 21.18
C GLU A 6 -12.95 15.62 20.63
N LEU A 7 -14.27 15.38 20.54
CA LEU A 7 -14.79 14.12 19.98
C LEU A 7 -14.49 14.02 18.48
N LEU A 8 -14.60 15.12 17.74
CA LEU A 8 -14.26 15.18 16.33
C LEU A 8 -12.76 14.94 16.10
N GLU A 9 -11.89 15.57 16.89
CA GLU A 9 -10.45 15.36 16.79
C GLU A 9 -10.07 13.89 17.04
N ARG A 10 -10.64 13.27 18.09
CA ARG A 10 -10.42 11.84 18.38
C ARG A 10 -10.88 10.95 17.24
N LEU A 11 -12.04 11.25 16.65
CA LEU A 11 -12.57 10.48 15.52
C LEU A 11 -11.67 10.60 14.28
N VAL A 12 -11.22 11.82 13.95
CA VAL A 12 -10.32 12.05 12.80
C VAL A 12 -8.99 11.32 13.00
N ASN A 13 -8.44 11.35 14.21
CA ASN A 13 -7.20 10.64 14.53
C ASN A 13 -7.35 9.12 14.41
N GLU A 14 -8.47 8.57 14.87
CA GLU A 14 -8.77 7.14 14.74
C GLU A 14 -8.90 6.72 13.27
N ILE A 15 -9.65 7.49 12.46
CA ILE A 15 -9.78 7.25 11.02
C ILE A 15 -8.41 7.32 10.32
N ALA A 16 -7.59 8.32 10.67
CA ALA A 16 -6.26 8.45 10.10
C ALA A 16 -5.35 7.26 10.46
N ALA A 17 -5.46 6.73 11.68
CA ALA A 17 -4.72 5.54 12.12
C ALA A 17 -5.17 4.28 11.35
N GLN A 18 -6.48 4.10 11.18
CA GLN A 18 -7.05 2.99 10.41
C GLN A 18 -6.63 3.05 8.94
N ASN A 19 -6.67 4.24 8.31
CA ASN A 19 -6.22 4.44 6.94
C ASN A 19 -4.74 4.08 6.76
N LYS A 20 -3.88 4.48 7.71
CA LYS A 20 -2.46 4.11 7.71
C LYS A 20 -2.26 2.59 7.80
N PHE A 21 -3.00 1.93 8.69
CA PHE A 21 -2.90 0.48 8.86
C PHE A 21 -3.33 -0.29 7.61
N ILE A 22 -4.44 0.11 6.98
CA ILE A 22 -4.92 -0.48 5.74
C ILE A 22 -3.90 -0.30 4.61
N ALA A 23 -3.36 0.92 4.44
CA ALA A 23 -2.34 1.19 3.43
C ALA A 23 -1.07 0.33 3.64
N LEU A 24 -0.64 0.14 4.90
CA LEU A 24 0.49 -0.74 5.21
C LEU A 24 0.23 -2.20 4.85
N LEU A 25 -0.98 -2.72 5.09
CA LEU A 25 -1.35 -4.08 4.70
C LEU A 25 -1.35 -4.26 3.18
N ILE A 26 -1.81 -3.26 2.43
CA ILE A 26 -1.77 -3.27 0.97
C ILE A 26 -0.32 -3.24 0.48
N ALA A 27 0.49 -2.30 0.98
CA ALA A 27 1.91 -2.19 0.65
C ALA A 27 2.66 -3.50 0.92
N LYS A 28 2.44 -4.12 2.08
CA LYS A 28 3.04 -5.41 2.44
C LYS A 28 2.75 -6.52 1.41
N ASN A 29 1.55 -6.54 0.84
CA ASN A 29 1.17 -7.54 -0.17
C ASN A 29 1.76 -7.24 -1.56
N ASN A 30 2.11 -5.98 -1.82
CA ASN A 30 2.60 -5.53 -3.13
C ASN A 30 4.12 -5.51 -3.24
N VAL A 31 4.84 -5.32 -2.13
CA VAL A 31 6.32 -5.24 -2.15
C VAL A 31 6.91 -6.60 -2.50
N SER A 32 7.72 -6.62 -3.56
CA SER A 32 8.53 -7.79 -3.92
C SER A 32 9.64 -7.96 -2.89
N THR A 33 9.79 -9.18 -2.38
CA THR A 33 10.80 -9.53 -1.36
C THR A 33 12.01 -10.26 -1.93
N PHE A 34 11.98 -10.63 -3.21
CA PHE A 34 13.05 -11.38 -3.84
C PHE A 34 14.31 -10.50 -3.98
N ASP A 35 15.46 -11.03 -3.54
CA ASP A 35 16.77 -10.39 -3.62
C ASP A 35 16.86 -9.00 -2.93
N LYS A 36 16.04 -8.78 -1.89
CA LYS A 36 16.08 -7.56 -1.07
C LYS A 36 16.39 -7.88 0.38
N SER A 37 17.13 -6.99 1.02
CA SER A 37 17.31 -6.98 2.47
C SER A 37 16.03 -6.56 3.19
N ASP A 38 15.91 -6.93 4.48
CA ASP A 38 14.80 -6.49 5.33
C ASP A 38 14.67 -4.96 5.38
N THR A 39 15.79 -4.24 5.32
CA THR A 39 15.83 -2.78 5.28
C THR A 39 15.26 -2.21 3.99
N GLU A 40 15.57 -2.80 2.84
CA GLU A 40 15.02 -2.37 1.55
C GLU A 40 13.52 -2.66 1.46
N ILE A 41 13.10 -3.82 1.96
CA ILE A 41 11.68 -4.18 2.04
C ILE A 41 10.93 -3.18 2.92
N LEU A 42 11.49 -2.79 4.07
CA LEU A 42 10.87 -1.83 4.98
C LEU A 42 10.73 -0.43 4.36
N GLU A 43 11.78 0.07 3.71
CA GLU A 43 11.75 1.38 3.03
C GLU A 43 10.77 1.40 1.87
N GLU A 44 10.71 0.32 1.07
CA GLU A 44 9.74 0.21 -0.02
C GLU A 44 8.31 0.12 0.51
N MET A 45 8.06 -0.67 1.55
CA MET A 45 6.75 -0.75 2.22
C MET A 45 6.31 0.62 2.74
N LYS A 46 7.23 1.40 3.31
CA LYS A 46 6.94 2.75 3.79
C LYS A 46 6.59 3.69 2.63
N SER A 47 7.38 3.68 1.56
CA SER A 47 7.15 4.50 0.35
C SER A 47 5.82 4.17 -0.34
N GLU A 48 5.51 2.88 -0.50
CA GLU A 48 4.22 2.39 -1.03
C GLU A 48 3.06 2.85 -0.14
N THR A 49 3.18 2.70 1.18
CA THR A 49 2.14 3.13 2.15
C THR A 49 1.83 4.62 2.01
N GLU A 50 2.86 5.47 1.95
CA GLU A 50 2.70 6.92 1.77
C GLU A 50 2.04 7.26 0.42
N SER A 51 2.39 6.53 -0.63
CA SER A 51 1.83 6.72 -1.98
C SER A 51 0.35 6.34 -2.01
N ILE A 52 -0.03 5.21 -1.42
CA ILE A 52 -1.42 4.76 -1.30
C ILE A 52 -2.26 5.78 -0.53
N ILE A 53 -1.75 6.30 0.59
CA ILE A 53 -2.45 7.31 1.40
C ILE A 53 -2.66 8.59 0.59
N LYS A 54 -1.61 9.13 -0.05
CA LYS A 54 -1.73 10.32 -0.92
C LYS A 54 -2.76 10.10 -2.01
N TRP A 55 -2.64 9.00 -2.73
CA TRP A 55 -3.57 8.64 -3.79
C TRP A 55 -5.01 8.60 -3.25
N SER A 56 -5.26 7.95 -2.10
CA SER A 56 -6.60 7.81 -1.53
C SER A 56 -7.29 9.13 -1.15
N TYR A 57 -6.52 10.17 -0.83
CA TYR A 57 -7.06 11.48 -0.48
C TYR A 57 -7.22 12.43 -1.68
N PHE A 58 -6.44 12.24 -2.75
CA PHE A 58 -6.38 13.18 -3.87
C PHE A 58 -6.97 12.64 -5.18
N SER A 59 -7.22 11.34 -5.29
CA SER A 59 -7.71 10.70 -6.50
C SER A 59 -9.22 10.43 -6.42
N SER A 60 -9.94 10.62 -7.54
CA SER A 60 -11.36 10.27 -7.61
C SER A 60 -11.53 8.75 -7.45
N LYS A 61 -12.64 8.30 -6.82
CA LYS A 61 -12.92 6.87 -6.63
C LYS A 61 -12.81 6.05 -7.91
N GLU A 62 -13.12 6.65 -9.05
CA GLU A 62 -13.08 6.02 -10.38
C GLU A 62 -11.67 5.70 -10.88
N SER A 63 -10.63 6.29 -10.28
CA SER A 63 -9.25 6.10 -10.70
C SER A 63 -8.48 5.05 -9.88
N PHE A 64 -9.12 4.37 -8.90
CA PHE A 64 -8.46 3.36 -8.08
C PHE A 64 -8.08 2.16 -8.96
N PRO A 65 -6.79 1.79 -9.09
CA PRO A 65 -6.44 0.55 -9.75
C PRO A 65 -6.85 -0.62 -8.83
N LEU A 66 -8.11 -1.03 -8.93
CA LEU A 66 -8.66 -2.20 -8.21
C LEU A 66 -8.12 -3.51 -8.78
N ASN A 67 -7.55 -3.46 -9.98
CA ASN A 67 -6.96 -4.61 -10.63
C ASN A 67 -5.57 -4.84 -10.06
N SER A 68 -5.31 -6.06 -9.59
CA SER A 68 -3.95 -6.49 -9.30
C SER A 68 -3.05 -6.23 -10.52
N PRO A 69 -1.79 -5.81 -10.31
CA PRO A 69 -0.84 -5.70 -11.42
C PRO A 69 -0.79 -7.03 -12.17
N GLU A 70 -0.71 -6.96 -13.51
CA GLU A 70 -0.60 -8.15 -14.34
C GLU A 70 0.61 -8.97 -13.86
N LYS A 71 0.35 -10.18 -13.39
CA LYS A 71 1.43 -11.11 -13.03
C LYS A 71 2.09 -11.53 -14.33
N SER A 72 3.33 -11.08 -14.55
CA SER A 72 4.18 -11.62 -15.60
C SER A 72 4.38 -13.11 -15.36
N VAL A 73 3.80 -13.94 -16.23
CA VAL A 73 4.04 -15.39 -16.25
C VAL A 73 5.39 -15.61 -16.94
N ILE A 74 6.39 -16.05 -16.19
CA ILE A 74 7.65 -16.51 -16.77
C ILE A 74 7.44 -17.95 -17.24
N THR A 75 7.36 -18.16 -18.55
CA THR A 75 7.40 -19.51 -19.14
C THR A 75 8.84 -19.85 -19.50
N PHE A 76 9.37 -20.91 -18.89
CA PHE A 76 10.67 -21.47 -19.28
C PHE A 76 10.45 -22.39 -20.47
N ASP A 77 11.16 -22.13 -21.57
CA ASP A 77 11.16 -23.01 -22.74
C ASP A 77 12.15 -24.16 -22.48
N GLU A 78 11.64 -25.39 -22.35
CA GLU A 78 12.43 -26.59 -22.01
C GLU A 78 13.58 -26.85 -23.00
N LYS A 79 13.52 -26.27 -24.21
CA LYS A 79 14.57 -26.36 -25.23
C LYS A 79 15.86 -25.60 -24.89
N LEU A 80 15.87 -24.73 -23.88
CA LEU A 80 17.08 -24.01 -23.46
C LEU A 80 17.98 -24.85 -22.54
N PHE A 81 17.53 -26.04 -22.13
CA PHE A 81 18.26 -26.94 -21.22
C PHE A 81 18.61 -28.30 -21.87
N SER A 82 18.44 -28.44 -23.19
CA SER A 82 18.89 -29.59 -24.00
C SER A 82 20.02 -29.22 -24.93
#